data_AF-A0A924V7Q9-F1
#
_entry.id   AF-A0A924V7Q9-F1
#
_cell.length_a   1.000
_cell.length_b   1.000
_cell.length_c   1.000
_cell.angle_alpha   90.00
_cell.angle_beta   90.00
_cell.angle_gamma   90.00
#
_symmetry.space_group_name_H-M   'P 1'
#
loop_
_entity.id
_entity.type
_entity.pdbx_description
1 polymer ?
#
loop_
_entity_poly.entity_id
_entity_poly.type
_entity_poly.pdbx_seq_one_letter_code
_entity_poly.pdbx_strand_id
1 'polypeptide(L)'
;MNDGSRNEKNNSLRSEWSILIQSFIEDDVVDLEVDKNHKLIAQLKAQGLTFDDLKSYAKHLSVERKSINNQIEDVKKSIESKQQTIENLILVHSETSSVLTEIEKLNGLGKKLSQKMSQIEKKSKSLRLAETLFLSESEEL
;
A
#
# COMPACT_ATOMS: atom_id res chain seq x y z
N MET A 1 -17.13 28.98 -23.26
CA MET A 1 -16.68 27.59 -23.11
C MET A 1 -15.26 27.61 -22.58
N ASN A 2 -15.06 27.45 -21.28
CA ASN A 2 -13.72 27.23 -20.73
C ASN A 2 -13.85 26.65 -19.31
N ASP A 3 -13.72 25.34 -19.17
CA ASP A 3 -13.42 24.73 -17.87
C ASP A 3 -12.69 23.39 -18.11
N GLY A 4 -11.39 23.50 -18.41
CA GLY A 4 -10.55 22.36 -18.79
C GLY A 4 -9.20 22.31 -18.08
N SER A 5 -8.99 23.03 -16.97
CA SER A 5 -7.64 23.21 -16.39
C SER A 5 -7.53 22.97 -14.88
N ARG A 6 -8.58 22.46 -14.22
CA ARG A 6 -8.54 22.15 -12.78
C ARG A 6 -8.06 20.75 -12.43
N ASN A 7 -8.03 19.81 -13.37
CA ASN A 7 -7.74 18.40 -13.08
C ASN A 7 -6.25 18.02 -13.14
N GLU A 8 -5.39 18.80 -13.80
CA GLU A 8 -3.97 18.46 -13.95
C GLU A 8 -3.14 18.81 -12.70
N LYS A 9 -3.46 19.93 -12.03
CA LYS A 9 -2.77 20.36 -10.79
C LYS A 9 -3.02 19.41 -9.61
N ASN A 10 -4.22 18.83 -9.51
CA ASN A 10 -4.56 17.88 -8.46
C ASN A 10 -3.78 16.56 -8.60
N ASN A 11 -3.44 16.15 -9.82
CA ASN A 11 -2.59 14.98 -10.04
C ASN A 11 -1.10 15.28 -9.79
N SER A 12 -0.64 16.49 -10.10
CA SER A 12 0.73 16.95 -9.79
C SER A 12 1.01 16.92 -8.29
N LEU A 13 0.15 17.60 -7.51
CA LEU A 13 0.26 17.65 -6.05
C LEU A 13 0.18 16.24 -5.45
N ARG A 14 -0.77 15.41 -5.88
CA ARG A 14 -0.91 14.03 -5.38
C ARG A 14 0.29 13.15 -5.73
N SER A 15 0.96 13.39 -6.87
CA SER A 15 2.22 12.72 -7.22
C SER A 15 3.39 13.23 -6.37
N GLU A 16 3.46 14.54 -6.12
CA GLU A 16 4.45 15.18 -5.26
C GLU A 16 4.29 14.70 -3.81
N TRP A 17 3.05 14.58 -3.31
CA TRP A 17 2.72 13.99 -2.01
C TRP A 17 3.06 12.51 -1.93
N SER A 18 2.85 11.75 -3.01
CA SER A 18 3.25 10.34 -3.06
C SER A 18 4.76 10.20 -3.00
N ILE A 19 5.52 11.04 -3.72
CA ILE A 19 6.99 11.05 -3.73
C ILE A 19 7.52 11.47 -2.36
N LEU A 20 6.89 12.46 -1.75
CA LEU A 20 7.31 13.00 -0.47
C LEU A 20 7.01 12.02 0.67
N ILE A 21 5.84 11.37 0.69
CA ILE A 21 5.58 10.25 1.60
C ILE A 21 6.50 9.07 1.27
N GLN A 22 6.84 8.82 -0.01
CA GLN A 22 7.83 7.79 -0.37
C GLN A 22 9.21 8.07 0.24
N SER A 23 9.63 9.34 0.32
CA SER A 23 10.89 9.73 0.96
C SER A 23 10.89 9.48 2.48
N PHE A 24 9.73 9.50 3.14
CA PHE A 24 9.58 9.02 4.52
C PHE A 24 9.68 7.49 4.67
N ILE A 25 9.53 6.74 3.58
CA ILE A 25 9.38 5.28 3.57
C ILE A 25 10.65 4.57 3.10
N GLU A 26 11.45 5.20 2.24
CA GLU A 26 12.70 4.63 1.70
C GLU A 26 13.88 4.74 2.67
N ASP A 27 13.88 5.73 3.55
CA ASP A 27 14.81 5.79 4.67
C ASP A 27 14.25 4.92 5.82
N ASP A 28 14.76 3.69 5.96
CA ASP A 28 14.55 2.74 7.08
C ASP A 28 15.05 3.34 8.43
N VAL A 29 14.75 4.60 8.72
CA VAL A 29 15.13 5.31 9.95
C VAL A 29 14.04 5.06 10.99
N VAL A 30 13.96 3.79 11.42
CA VAL A 30 13.14 3.41 12.58
C VAL A 30 13.83 3.83 13.89
N ASP A 31 15.10 4.27 13.87
CA ASP A 31 15.87 4.44 15.10
C ASP A 31 16.71 5.71 15.31
N LEU A 32 16.66 6.74 14.44
CA LEU A 32 17.49 7.94 14.68
C LEU A 32 16.76 9.27 14.43
N GLU A 33 16.55 9.96 15.55
CA GLU A 33 16.25 11.38 15.75
C GLU A 33 14.78 11.80 15.51
N VAL A 34 14.01 11.75 16.59
CA VAL A 34 12.74 12.47 16.79
C VAL A 34 12.82 13.91 16.24
N ASP A 35 13.95 14.59 16.40
CA ASP A 35 14.23 15.93 15.87
C ASP A 35 14.20 16.05 14.33
N LYS A 36 14.68 15.04 13.59
CA LYS A 36 14.63 15.03 12.13
C LYS A 36 13.18 14.88 11.64
N ASN A 37 12.41 14.04 12.32
CA ASN A 37 11.01 13.80 11.97
C ASN A 37 10.13 15.03 12.27
N HIS A 38 10.37 15.75 13.38
CA HIS A 38 9.68 17.02 13.67
C HIS A 38 10.01 18.10 12.62
N LYS A 39 11.30 18.29 12.29
CA LYS A 39 11.72 19.25 11.26
C LYS A 39 11.10 18.95 9.90
N LEU A 40 11.02 17.68 9.53
CA LEU A 40 10.41 17.26 8.28
C LEU A 40 8.91 17.56 8.28
N ILE A 41 8.17 17.18 9.33
CA ILE A 41 6.74 17.50 9.47
C ILE A 41 6.48 19.02 9.43
N ALA A 42 7.31 19.83 10.08
CA ALA A 42 7.23 21.29 10.01
C ALA A 42 7.44 21.82 8.58
N GLN A 43 8.38 21.24 7.81
CA GLN A 43 8.55 21.56 6.39
C GLN A 43 7.32 21.18 5.57
N LEU A 44 6.68 20.04 5.85
CA LEU A 44 5.46 19.63 5.13
C LEU A 44 4.27 20.53 5.45
N LYS A 45 4.11 20.92 6.72
CA LYS A 45 3.12 21.93 7.14
C LYS A 45 3.33 23.23 6.36
N ALA A 46 4.58 23.69 6.23
CA ALA A 46 4.94 24.88 5.46
C ALA A 46 4.66 24.74 3.95
N GLN A 47 4.70 23.52 3.41
CA GLN A 47 4.33 23.21 2.02
C GLN A 47 2.81 23.01 1.83
N GLY A 48 2.01 23.15 2.89
CA GLY A 48 0.55 23.10 2.82
C GLY A 48 -0.05 21.72 3.12
N LEU A 49 0.72 20.77 3.69
CA LEU A 49 0.18 19.51 4.16
C LEU A 49 -0.79 19.77 5.32
N THR A 50 -2.02 19.30 5.18
CA THR A 50 -3.01 19.36 6.26
C THR A 50 -3.16 18.00 6.94
N PHE A 51 -3.70 18.01 8.15
CA PHE A 51 -4.05 16.78 8.85
C PHE A 51 -5.14 15.97 8.10
N ASP A 52 -6.04 16.66 7.39
CA ASP A 52 -7.07 15.99 6.58
C ASP A 52 -6.48 15.27 5.36
N ASP A 53 -5.36 15.76 4.83
CA ASP A 53 -4.61 15.05 3.78
C ASP A 53 -4.01 13.73 4.31
N LEU A 54 -3.45 13.75 5.52
CA LEU A 54 -2.95 12.54 6.19
C LEU A 54 -4.08 11.52 6.40
N LYS A 55 -5.24 11.96 6.90
CA LYS A 55 -6.43 11.11 7.05
C LYS A 55 -6.93 10.54 5.72
N SER A 56 -6.95 11.37 4.67
CA SER A 56 -7.35 10.96 3.32
C SER A 56 -6.43 9.88 2.78
N TYR A 57 -5.12 10.04 2.98
CA TYR A 57 -4.12 9.04 2.60
C TYR A 57 -4.25 7.76 3.44
N ALA A 58 -4.52 7.86 4.74
CA ALA A 58 -4.77 6.71 5.61
C ALA A 58 -5.97 5.89 5.13
N LYS A 59 -7.06 6.58 4.76
CA LYS A 59 -8.24 5.95 4.18
C LYS A 59 -7.91 5.25 2.87
N HIS A 60 -7.10 5.87 2.00
CA HIS A 60 -6.65 5.26 0.76
C HIS A 60 -5.85 3.97 1.01
N LEU A 61 -4.86 4.00 1.90
CA LEU A 61 -4.07 2.82 2.27
C LEU A 61 -4.93 1.71 2.87
N SER A 62 -5.95 2.06 3.67
CA SER A 62 -6.91 1.10 4.22
C SER A 62 -7.74 0.40 3.14
N VAL A 63 -8.24 1.16 2.16
CA VAL A 63 -8.97 0.60 1.00
C VAL A 63 -8.05 -0.28 0.17
N GLU A 64 -6.82 0.15 -0.09
CA GLU A 64 -5.85 -0.62 -0.86
C GLU A 64 -5.46 -1.91 -0.14
N ARG A 65 -5.23 -1.86 1.19
CA ARG A 65 -5.02 -3.04 2.03
C ARG A 65 -6.15 -4.05 1.91
N LYS A 66 -7.40 -3.57 2.03
CA LYS A 66 -8.59 -4.43 1.89
C LYS A 66 -8.65 -5.07 0.49
N SER A 67 -8.35 -4.29 -0.56
CA SER A 67 -8.32 -4.80 -1.93
C SER A 67 -7.28 -5.91 -2.11
N ILE A 68 -6.05 -5.73 -1.60
CA ILE A 68 -5.00 -6.75 -1.69
C ILE A 68 -5.39 -8.00 -0.90
N ASN A 69 -5.95 -7.84 0.31
CA ASN A 69 -6.43 -8.99 1.10
C ASN A 69 -7.48 -9.81 0.33
N ASN A 70 -8.45 -9.15 -0.30
CA ASN A 70 -9.43 -9.83 -1.13
C ASN A 70 -8.77 -10.58 -2.29
N GLN A 71 -7.82 -9.95 -2.99
CA GLN A 71 -7.09 -10.59 -4.09
C GLN A 71 -6.26 -11.80 -3.61
N ILE A 72 -5.65 -11.74 -2.42
CA ILE A 72 -4.93 -12.87 -1.82
C ILE A 72 -5.91 -14.02 -1.53
N GLU A 73 -7.09 -13.71 -1.01
CA GLU A 73 -8.13 -14.70 -0.72
C GLU A 73 -8.64 -15.37 -2.01
N ASP A 74 -8.84 -14.60 -3.07
CA ASP A 74 -9.24 -15.13 -4.38
C ASP A 74 -8.16 -16.04 -4.98
N VAL A 75 -6.88 -15.67 -4.82
CA VAL A 75 -5.75 -16.52 -5.23
C VAL A 75 -5.73 -17.84 -4.46
N LYS A 76 -5.94 -17.81 -3.13
CA LYS A 76 -6.00 -19.03 -2.30
C LYS A 76 -7.11 -19.97 -2.76
N LYS A 77 -8.34 -19.46 -2.89
CA LYS A 77 -9.48 -20.24 -3.38
C LYS A 77 -9.23 -20.82 -4.77
N SER A 78 -8.57 -20.07 -5.64
CA SER A 78 -8.21 -20.54 -6.99
C SER A 78 -7.18 -21.67 -6.93
N ILE A 79 -6.20 -21.61 -6.02
CA ILE A 79 -5.23 -22.69 -5.81
C ILE A 79 -5.94 -23.94 -5.27
N GLU A 80 -6.79 -23.80 -4.25
CA GLU A 80 -7.56 -24.92 -3.67
C GLU A 80 -8.43 -25.61 -4.73
N SER A 81 -9.13 -24.84 -5.56
CA SER A 81 -9.93 -25.38 -6.67
C SER A 81 -9.09 -26.15 -7.70
N LYS A 82 -7.88 -25.66 -7.99
CA LYS A 82 -6.95 -26.34 -8.90
C LYS A 82 -6.33 -27.59 -8.28
N GLN A 83 -6.07 -27.59 -6.98
CA GLN A 83 -5.63 -28.79 -6.26
C GLN A 83 -6.70 -29.89 -6.34
N GLN A 84 -7.98 -29.54 -6.13
CA GLN A 84 -9.08 -30.49 -6.32
C GLN A 84 -9.14 -31.04 -7.76
N THR A 85 -8.86 -30.17 -8.75
CA THR A 85 -8.80 -30.59 -10.16
C THR A 85 -7.67 -31.58 -10.40
N ILE A 86 -6.49 -31.37 -9.80
CA ILE A 86 -5.35 -32.29 -9.87
C ILE A 86 -5.73 -33.65 -9.27
N GLU A 87 -6.36 -33.67 -8.09
CA GLU A 87 -6.80 -34.91 -7.46
C GLU A 87 -7.72 -35.72 -8.38
N ASN A 88 -8.71 -35.05 -9.01
CA ASN A 88 -9.62 -35.69 -9.94
C ASN A 88 -8.89 -36.25 -11.18
N LEU A 89 -7.94 -35.50 -11.74
CA LEU A 89 -7.14 -35.93 -12.89
C LEU A 89 -6.27 -37.14 -12.54
N ILE A 90 -5.70 -37.18 -11.34
CA ILE A 90 -4.91 -38.33 -10.85
C ILE A 90 -5.78 -39.59 -10.76
N LEU A 91 -7.01 -39.48 -10.25
CA LEU A 91 -7.94 -40.61 -10.14
C LEU A 91 -8.26 -41.26 -11.49
N VAL A 92 -8.26 -40.49 -12.57
CA VAL A 92 -8.51 -40.98 -13.94
C VAL A 92 -7.22 -41.16 -14.76
N HIS A 93 -6.05 -41.18 -14.11
CA HIS A 93 -4.73 -41.31 -14.74
C HIS A 93 -4.46 -40.30 -15.88
N SER A 94 -5.01 -39.08 -15.75
CA SER A 94 -4.81 -37.99 -16.71
C SER A 94 -3.61 -37.09 -16.34
N GLU A 95 -3.12 -36.34 -17.32
CA GLU A 95 -2.01 -35.41 -17.15
C GLU A 95 -2.38 -34.19 -16.28
N THR A 96 -1.48 -33.76 -15.40
CA THR A 96 -1.69 -32.66 -14.45
C THR A 96 -0.78 -31.45 -14.67
N SER A 97 0.13 -31.52 -15.65
CA SER A 97 1.21 -30.54 -15.88
C SER A 97 0.70 -29.11 -16.10
N SER A 98 -0.38 -28.96 -16.87
CA SER A 98 -1.02 -27.67 -17.17
C SER A 98 -1.58 -27.02 -15.91
N VAL A 99 -2.27 -27.79 -15.08
CA VAL A 99 -2.87 -27.30 -13.82
C VAL A 99 -1.79 -26.93 -12.81
N LEU A 100 -0.70 -27.71 -12.73
CA LEU A 100 0.46 -27.39 -11.90
C LEU A 100 1.12 -26.06 -12.32
N THR A 101 1.25 -25.83 -13.62
CA THR A 101 1.78 -24.57 -14.17
C THR A 101 0.90 -23.38 -13.79
N GLU A 102 -0.42 -23.56 -13.77
CA GLU A 102 -1.35 -22.52 -13.33
C GLU A 102 -1.27 -22.24 -11.83
N ILE A 103 -1.09 -23.26 -11.00
CA ILE A 103 -0.83 -23.10 -9.55
C ILE A 103 0.46 -22.32 -9.33
N GLU A 104 1.52 -22.60 -10.09
CA GLU A 104 2.79 -21.87 -9.97
C GLU A 104 2.63 -20.38 -10.33
N LYS A 105 1.87 -20.07 -11.37
CA LYS A 105 1.51 -18.68 -11.71
C LYS A 105 0.73 -17.99 -10.59
N LEU A 106 -0.25 -18.68 -10.00
CA LEU A 106 -1.03 -18.17 -8.87
C LEU A 106 -0.17 -17.92 -7.63
N ASN A 107 0.76 -18.84 -7.32
CA ASN A 107 1.74 -18.65 -6.25
C ASN A 107 2.64 -17.43 -6.50
N GLY A 108 3.09 -17.24 -7.74
CA GLY A 108 3.83 -16.06 -8.16
C GLY A 108 3.05 -14.76 -7.95
N LEU A 109 1.76 -14.75 -8.29
CA LEU A 109 0.86 -13.63 -8.02
C LEU A 109 0.69 -13.40 -6.51
N GLY A 110 0.44 -14.45 -5.74
CA GLY A 110 0.33 -14.39 -4.27
C GLY A 110 1.57 -13.77 -3.64
N LYS A 111 2.77 -14.15 -4.09
CA LYS A 111 4.04 -13.55 -3.62
C LYS A 111 4.10 -12.04 -3.88
N LYS A 112 3.72 -11.60 -5.08
CA LYS A 112 3.69 -10.16 -5.44
C LYS A 112 2.70 -9.39 -4.59
N LEU A 113 1.51 -9.95 -4.36
CA LEU A 113 0.49 -9.35 -3.49
C LEU A 113 0.97 -9.22 -2.05
N SER A 114 1.62 -10.26 -1.51
CA SER A 114 2.21 -10.21 -0.16
C SER A 114 3.32 -9.17 -0.03
N GLN A 115 4.18 -9.02 -1.04
CA GLN A 115 5.19 -7.94 -1.06
C GLN A 115 4.53 -6.56 -1.05
N LYS A 116 3.49 -6.37 -1.86
CA LYS A 116 2.72 -5.11 -1.90
C LYS A 116 2.02 -4.83 -0.57
N MET A 117 1.46 -5.85 0.08
CA MET A 117 0.88 -5.74 1.43
C MET A 117 1.92 -5.25 2.44
N SER A 118 3.11 -5.84 2.45
CA SER A 118 4.20 -5.44 3.34
C SER A 118 4.59 -3.97 3.15
N GLN A 119 4.62 -3.49 1.89
CA GLN A 119 4.85 -2.08 1.61
C GLN A 119 3.75 -1.19 2.20
N ILE A 120 2.47 -1.54 2.00
CA ILE A 120 1.34 -0.80 2.59
C ILE A 120 1.42 -0.75 4.11
N GLU A 121 1.82 -1.85 4.76
CA GLU A 121 2.00 -1.88 6.21
C GLU A 121 3.12 -0.95 6.67
N LYS A 122 4.25 -0.91 5.95
CA LYS A 122 5.31 0.10 6.20
C LYS A 122 4.76 1.52 6.05
N LYS A 123 4.09 1.83 4.93
CA LYS A 123 3.49 3.17 4.68
C LYS A 123 2.52 3.55 5.80
N SER A 124 1.69 2.60 6.25
CA SER A 124 0.69 2.84 7.29
C SER A 124 1.32 3.13 8.66
N LYS A 125 2.45 2.49 8.99
CA LYS A 125 3.21 2.78 10.22
C LYS A 125 3.81 4.18 10.17
N SER A 126 4.47 4.54 9.06
CA SER A 126 5.04 5.88 8.88
C SER A 126 3.96 6.96 8.93
N LEU A 127 2.79 6.71 8.35
CA LEU A 127 1.67 7.64 8.38
C LEU A 127 1.14 7.88 9.80
N ARG A 128 1.03 6.83 10.62
CA ARG A 128 0.62 6.99 12.04
C ARG A 128 1.61 7.81 12.85
N LEU A 129 2.91 7.65 12.56
CA LEU A 129 3.95 8.47 13.17
C LEU A 129 3.76 9.94 12.76
N ALA A 130 3.56 10.20 11.47
CA ALA A 130 3.29 11.54 10.96
C ALA A 130 2.03 12.16 11.59
N GLU A 131 0.93 11.41 11.73
CA GLU A 131 -0.30 11.87 12.41
C GLU A 131 -0.03 12.25 13.87
N THR A 132 0.78 11.46 14.59
CA THR A 132 1.16 11.75 15.98
C THR A 132 1.95 13.05 16.09
N LEU A 133 2.97 13.20 15.24
CA LEU A 133 3.83 14.39 15.20
C LEU A 133 3.07 15.65 14.78
N PHE A 134 2.07 15.50 13.89
CA PHE A 134 1.24 16.61 13.45
C PHE A 134 0.42 17.19 14.61
N LEU A 135 -0.04 16.33 15.52
CA LEU A 135 -0.85 16.67 16.68
C LEU A 135 -0.02 17.17 17.89
N SER A 136 1.18 16.62 18.11
CA SER A 136 2.02 16.95 19.28
C SER A 136 2.52 18.39 19.30
N GLU A 137 2.68 19.05 18.16
CA GLU A 137 3.07 20.48 18.09
C GLU A 137 1.92 21.44 18.47
N SER A 138 0.69 20.96 18.69
CA SER A 138 -0.45 21.83 19.04
C SER A 138 -0.59 22.10 20.55
N GLU A 139 0.24 21.49 21.41
CA GLU A 139 0.15 21.61 22.88
C GLU A 139 1.12 22.64 23.50
N GLU A 140 1.96 23.30 22.71
CA GLU A 140 2.84 24.39 23.18
C GLU A 140 2.39 25.77 22.63
N LEU A 141 1.23 26.25 23.08
CA LEU A 141 0.82 27.67 22.95
C LEU A 141 0.03 28.12 24.19
#